data_AF-A0A074Z490-F1
#
_entry.id   AF-A0A074Z490-F1
#
_cell.length_a   1.000
_cell.length_b   1.000
_cell.length_c   1.000
_cell.angle_alpha   90.00
_cell.angle_beta   90.00
_cell.angle_gamma   90.00
#
_symmetry.space_group_name_H-M   'P 1'
#
loop_
_entity.id
_entity.type
_entity.pdbx_description
1 polymer ?
#
loop_
_entity_poly.entity_id
_entity_poly.type
_entity_poly.pdbx_seq_one_letter_code
_entity_poly.pdbx_strand_id
1 'polypeptide(L)'
;MPGNPFDEEEVGGFGSIGSTQNHRGTSWLGTEASVSGGSYSIQSQLSDSRARTQASQQRALASIASSERIGVETAAELLNQGEKLSHAERRLDDISQLQKDSQRQINTLSSVFGGIRNWFSRKPPAPVEPAPAPLPTPAPPTAFKSSLQAPSWGSQLPNNQMVSESATGDSDYERNLNLMSDGMSRLKGLAQGMNEELRAQNEQLDRMAPRINSINETMNKQNQQMNKLLGYKPK
;
A
#
# COMPACT_ATOMS: atom_id res chain seq x y z
N MET A 1 34.13 4.53 -1.97
CA MET A 1 33.10 3.47 -1.97
C MET A 1 33.28 2.67 -0.70
N PRO A 2 32.39 2.77 0.30
CA PRO A 2 32.45 1.94 1.51
C PRO A 2 32.00 0.50 1.20
N GLY A 3 32.69 -0.47 1.80
CA GLY A 3 32.48 -1.90 1.60
C GLY A 3 31.18 -2.42 2.24
N ASN A 4 30.72 -3.54 1.68
CA ASN A 4 29.49 -4.24 2.04
C ASN A 4 29.60 -4.84 3.46
N PRO A 5 28.64 -4.61 4.37
CA PRO A 5 28.71 -5.03 5.77
C PRO A 5 28.22 -6.48 6.03
N PHE A 6 28.23 -7.35 5.02
CA PHE A 6 27.66 -8.70 5.10
C PHE A 6 28.64 -9.84 4.74
N ASP A 7 29.93 -9.54 4.60
CA ASP A 7 30.94 -10.58 4.37
C ASP A 7 31.73 -10.87 5.66
N GLU A 8 31.18 -11.72 6.54
CA GLU A 8 31.99 -12.56 7.44
C GLU A 8 31.35 -13.95 7.54
N GLU A 9 32.13 -14.97 7.19
CA GLU A 9 31.76 -16.38 7.05
C GLU A 9 31.46 -17.06 8.40
N GLU A 10 30.30 -17.71 8.51
CA GLU A 10 30.06 -18.90 9.35
C GLU A 10 30.85 -20.08 8.72
N VAL A 11 31.49 -21.03 9.41
CA VAL A 11 30.90 -22.03 10.32
C VAL A 11 32.04 -22.67 11.16
N GLY A 12 31.89 -22.77 12.49
CA GLY A 12 32.84 -23.42 13.39
C GLY A 12 32.18 -24.56 14.18
N GLY A 13 32.58 -25.79 13.89
CA GLY A 13 31.96 -27.04 14.34
C GLY A 13 32.08 -27.39 15.84
N PHE A 14 31.13 -28.23 16.25
CA PHE A 14 31.01 -28.94 17.53
C PHE A 14 32.25 -29.82 17.80
N GLY A 15 32.83 -29.75 19.01
CA GLY A 15 33.89 -30.68 19.43
C GLY A 15 34.41 -30.42 20.85
N SER A 16 33.95 -31.23 21.81
CA SER A 16 34.52 -31.33 23.17
C SER A 16 35.46 -32.54 23.24
N ILE A 17 36.59 -32.38 23.94
CA ILE A 17 37.59 -33.34 24.52
C ILE A 17 38.94 -32.57 24.44
N GLY A 18 39.70 -32.24 25.49
CA GLY A 18 39.97 -32.89 26.77
C GLY A 18 41.47 -33.20 26.84
N SER A 19 42.30 -32.32 27.43
CA SER A 19 43.62 -32.72 27.96
C SER A 19 44.08 -31.83 29.10
N THR A 20 44.38 -32.50 30.20
CA THR A 20 44.92 -32.09 31.50
C THR A 20 46.09 -31.10 31.43
N GLN A 21 46.06 -30.05 32.27
CA GLN A 21 47.27 -29.59 32.93
C GLN A 21 46.99 -29.07 34.35
N ASN A 22 47.69 -29.72 35.27
CA ASN A 22 47.64 -29.58 36.71
C ASN A 22 48.75 -28.61 37.13
N HIS A 23 48.42 -27.48 37.74
CA HIS A 23 49.35 -26.74 38.59
C HIS A 23 48.62 -26.24 39.83
N ARG A 24 48.89 -26.93 40.94
CA ARG A 24 48.66 -26.41 42.30
C ARG A 24 49.72 -25.35 42.60
N GLY A 25 49.27 -24.20 43.09
CA GLY A 25 50.09 -23.16 43.71
C GLY A 25 49.22 -22.38 44.69
N THR A 26 49.37 -22.71 45.97
CA THR A 26 48.76 -22.06 47.13
C THR A 26 49.25 -20.64 47.35
N SER A 27 48.34 -19.68 47.61
CA SER A 27 48.52 -18.72 48.70
C SER A 27 47.16 -18.25 49.24
N TRP A 28 46.84 -18.76 50.43
CA TRP A 28 45.90 -18.19 51.38
C TRP A 28 46.72 -17.22 52.26
N LEU A 29 46.61 -15.91 52.04
CA LEU A 29 46.81 -14.91 53.11
C LEU A 29 46.22 -13.57 52.66
N GLY A 30 45.34 -13.02 53.47
CA GLY A 30 44.42 -11.96 53.10
C GLY A 30 45.06 -10.58 52.91
N THR A 31 44.42 -9.81 52.04
CA THR A 31 44.16 -8.40 52.29
C THR A 31 42.67 -8.16 52.08
N GLU A 32 42.12 -7.39 53.01
CA GLU A 32 40.70 -7.18 53.21
C GLU A 32 40.13 -6.44 52.00
N ALA A 33 39.46 -7.17 51.12
CA ALA A 33 38.63 -6.55 50.10
C ALA A 33 37.36 -6.07 50.78
N SER A 34 37.29 -4.77 51.06
CA SER A 34 36.04 -4.09 51.39
C SER A 34 35.00 -4.46 50.31
N VAL A 35 34.04 -5.32 50.66
CA VAL A 35 32.82 -5.56 49.88
C VAL A 35 32.00 -4.28 49.96
N SER A 36 32.39 -3.28 49.19
CA SER A 36 31.71 -2.00 49.00
C SER A 36 31.60 -1.65 47.51
N GLY A 37 31.77 -2.64 46.62
CA GLY A 37 31.73 -2.47 45.17
C GLY A 37 30.50 -3.05 44.46
N GLY A 38 29.71 -3.90 45.11
CA GLY A 38 28.57 -4.58 44.48
C GLY A 38 27.32 -3.70 44.28
N SER A 39 27.17 -2.64 45.07
CA SER A 39 26.01 -1.74 45.03
C SER A 39 26.05 -0.78 43.83
N TYR A 40 27.23 -0.26 43.49
CA TYR A 40 27.39 0.77 42.46
C TYR A 40 27.21 0.21 41.04
N SER A 41 27.64 -1.03 40.79
CA SER A 41 27.54 -1.65 39.47
C SER A 41 26.12 -2.11 39.12
N ILE A 42 25.30 -2.50 40.09
CA ILE A 42 23.89 -2.86 39.86
C ILE A 42 23.05 -1.62 39.58
N GLN A 43 23.28 -0.55 40.35
CA GLN A 43 22.56 0.72 40.15
C GLN A 43 22.90 1.34 38.78
N SER A 44 24.16 1.30 38.35
CA SER A 44 24.56 1.80 37.02
C SER A 44 23.99 0.97 35.88
N GLN A 45 23.94 -0.36 36.03
CA GLN A 45 23.34 -1.25 35.03
C GLN A 45 21.83 -0.99 34.88
N LEU A 46 21.12 -0.70 35.97
CA LEU A 46 19.70 -0.37 35.95
C LEU A 46 19.40 0.99 35.31
N SER A 47 20.25 2.01 35.55
CA SER A 47 20.10 3.29 34.86
C SER A 47 20.37 3.16 33.36
N ASP A 48 21.38 2.38 32.98
CA ASP A 48 21.71 2.14 31.57
C ASP A 48 20.60 1.39 30.85
N SER A 49 20.01 0.36 31.49
CA SER A 49 18.91 -0.40 30.90
C SER A 49 17.67 0.48 30.70
N ARG A 50 17.34 1.35 31.67
CA ARG A 50 16.24 2.33 31.55
C ARG A 50 16.48 3.33 30.43
N ALA A 51 17.67 3.91 30.35
CA ALA A 51 18.02 4.87 29.31
C ALA A 51 17.94 4.24 27.90
N ARG A 52 18.48 3.02 27.73
CA ARG A 52 18.38 2.27 26.47
C ARG A 52 16.94 1.96 26.08
N THR A 53 16.12 1.60 27.07
CA THR A 53 14.69 1.31 26.88
C THR A 53 13.92 2.57 26.47
N GLN A 54 14.13 3.70 27.14
CA GLN A 54 13.50 4.96 26.76
C GLN A 54 13.90 5.39 25.34
N ALA A 55 15.19 5.27 25.00
CA ALA A 55 15.68 5.58 23.66
C ALA A 55 15.10 4.65 22.59
N SER A 56 14.84 3.37 22.91
CA SER A 56 14.18 2.45 21.98
C SER A 56 12.71 2.82 21.79
N GLN A 57 12.03 3.24 22.85
CA GLN A 57 10.66 3.74 22.76
C GLN A 57 10.55 4.98 21.88
N GLN A 58 11.41 5.98 22.09
CA GLN A 58 11.42 7.20 21.26
C GLN A 58 11.64 6.88 19.78
N ARG A 59 12.55 5.96 19.46
CA ARG A 59 12.77 5.48 18.08
C ARG A 59 11.55 4.77 17.51
N ALA A 60 10.89 3.92 18.29
CA ALA A 60 9.67 3.24 17.86
C ALA A 60 8.54 4.23 17.59
N LEU A 61 8.33 5.21 18.48
CA LEU A 61 7.35 6.27 18.30
C LEU A 61 7.60 7.09 17.02
N ALA A 62 8.86 7.51 16.79
CA ALA A 62 9.23 8.21 15.56
C ALA A 62 8.99 7.37 14.31
N SER A 63 9.31 6.08 14.37
CA SER A 63 9.07 5.12 13.27
C SER A 63 7.59 4.95 12.96
N ILE A 64 6.74 4.85 13.99
CA ILE A 64 5.28 4.75 13.83
C ILE A 64 4.74 6.03 13.18
N ALA A 65 5.15 7.22 13.62
CA ALA A 65 4.71 8.50 13.03
C ALA A 65 5.15 8.62 11.56
N SER A 66 6.37 8.20 11.25
CA SER A 66 6.87 8.20 9.88
C SER A 66 6.08 7.23 9.00
N SER A 67 5.83 6.01 9.49
CA SER A 67 5.03 4.99 8.79
C SER A 67 3.60 5.45 8.57
N GLU A 68 3.03 6.16 9.53
CA GLU A 68 1.67 6.68 9.45
C GLU A 68 1.56 7.73 8.35
N ARG A 69 2.50 8.68 8.29
CA ARG A 69 2.54 9.72 7.25
C ARG A 69 2.59 9.10 5.86
N ILE A 70 3.53 8.16 5.65
CA ILE A 70 3.68 7.46 4.37
C ILE A 70 2.42 6.65 4.05
N GLY A 71 1.86 5.97 5.06
CA GLY A 71 0.64 5.18 4.91
C GLY A 71 -0.59 6.02 4.51
N VAL A 72 -0.76 7.21 5.09
CA VAL A 72 -1.84 8.14 4.73
C VAL A 72 -1.68 8.64 3.29
N GLU A 73 -0.46 9.03 2.90
CA GLU A 73 -0.18 9.47 1.53
C GLU A 73 -0.44 8.34 0.51
N THR A 74 0.04 7.13 0.83
CA THR A 74 -0.16 5.93 -0.01
C THR A 74 -1.64 5.60 -0.14
N ALA A 75 -2.38 5.62 0.97
CA ALA A 75 -3.82 5.39 0.97
C ALA A 75 -4.60 6.42 0.14
N ALA A 76 -4.21 7.70 0.22
CA ALA A 76 -4.82 8.75 -0.60
C ALA A 76 -4.55 8.54 -2.10
N GLU A 77 -3.33 8.13 -2.48
CA GLU A 77 -3.01 7.83 -3.87
C GLU A 77 -3.73 6.56 -4.37
N LEU A 78 -3.89 5.53 -3.53
CA LEU A 78 -4.71 4.36 -3.87
C LEU A 78 -6.16 4.77 -4.18
N LEU A 79 -6.78 5.63 -3.36
CA LEU A 79 -8.12 6.13 -3.64
C LEU A 79 -8.20 6.89 -4.98
N ASN A 80 -7.21 7.75 -5.25
CA ASN A 80 -7.09 8.48 -6.52
C ASN A 80 -6.95 7.52 -7.72
N GLN A 81 -6.17 6.44 -7.57
CA GLN A 81 -6.04 5.40 -8.59
C GLN A 81 -7.34 4.63 -8.81
N GLY A 82 -8.06 4.29 -7.74
CA GLY A 82 -9.38 3.67 -7.83
C GLY A 82 -10.38 4.53 -8.62
N GLU A 83 -10.37 5.86 -8.42
CA GLU A 83 -11.20 6.78 -9.20
C GLU A 83 -10.81 6.81 -10.69
N LYS A 84 -9.51 6.79 -11.01
CA LYS A 84 -9.02 6.71 -12.39
C LYS A 84 -9.45 5.40 -13.06
N LEU A 85 -9.38 4.27 -12.36
CA LEU A 85 -9.84 2.97 -12.86
C LEU A 85 -11.35 2.97 -13.09
N SER A 86 -12.13 3.53 -12.16
CA SER A 86 -13.58 3.73 -12.34
C SER A 86 -13.91 4.53 -13.59
N HIS A 87 -13.19 5.62 -13.84
CA HIS A 87 -13.37 6.41 -15.06
C HIS A 87 -12.98 5.63 -16.32
N ALA A 88 -11.89 4.87 -16.26
CA ALA A 88 -11.46 4.05 -17.37
C ALA A 88 -12.48 2.95 -17.69
N GLU A 89 -13.05 2.26 -16.70
CA GLU A 89 -14.10 1.25 -16.90
C GLU A 89 -15.34 1.85 -17.57
N ARG A 90 -15.80 3.03 -17.11
CA ARG A 90 -16.91 3.76 -17.77
C ARG A 90 -16.60 4.10 -19.23
N ARG A 91 -15.38 4.55 -19.52
CA ARG A 91 -14.95 4.81 -20.90
C ARG A 91 -14.95 3.55 -21.76
N LEU A 92 -14.59 2.40 -21.21
CA LEU A 92 -14.69 1.13 -21.96
C LEU A 92 -16.14 0.80 -22.30
N ASP A 93 -17.07 1.05 -21.38
CA ASP A 93 -18.49 0.85 -21.63
C ASP A 93 -19.03 1.82 -22.70
N ASP A 94 -18.63 3.09 -22.64
CA ASP A 94 -18.96 4.10 -23.66
C ASP A 94 -18.43 3.69 -25.04
N ILE A 95 -17.18 3.23 -25.12
CA ILE A 95 -16.59 2.76 -26.37
C ILE A 95 -17.33 1.53 -26.88
N SER A 96 -17.72 0.60 -26.01
CA SER A 96 -18.50 -0.57 -26.42
C SER A 96 -19.86 -0.19 -27.00
N GLN A 97 -20.55 0.78 -26.40
CA GLN A 97 -21.81 1.32 -26.92
C GLN A 97 -21.60 2.03 -28.26
N LEU A 98 -20.59 2.90 -28.34
CA LEU A 98 -20.24 3.60 -29.56
C LEU A 98 -19.87 2.63 -30.69
N GLN A 99 -19.17 1.54 -30.38
CA GLN A 99 -18.88 0.49 -31.36
C GLN A 99 -20.15 -0.18 -31.87
N LYS A 100 -21.15 -0.46 -31.02
CA LYS A 100 -22.43 -1.02 -31.47
C LYS A 100 -23.17 -0.07 -32.41
N ASP A 101 -23.19 1.22 -32.08
CA ASP A 101 -23.84 2.23 -32.92
C ASP A 101 -23.06 2.48 -34.22
N SER A 102 -21.73 2.54 -34.14
CA SER A 102 -20.83 2.58 -35.29
C SER A 102 -21.06 1.39 -36.22
N GLN A 103 -21.22 0.18 -35.69
CA GLN A 103 -21.51 -1.00 -36.51
C GLN A 103 -22.83 -0.86 -37.26
N ARG A 104 -23.88 -0.34 -36.62
CA ARG A 104 -25.17 -0.06 -37.27
C ARG A 104 -24.98 0.95 -38.42
N GLN A 105 -24.25 2.02 -38.18
CA GLN A 105 -23.95 3.05 -39.20
C GLN A 105 -23.12 2.48 -40.36
N ILE A 106 -22.08 1.68 -40.09
CA ILE A 106 -21.28 1.00 -41.12
C ILE A 106 -22.16 0.07 -41.96
N ASN A 107 -23.10 -0.65 -41.34
CA ASN A 107 -24.06 -1.50 -42.06
C ASN A 107 -25.01 -0.66 -42.94
N THR A 108 -25.46 0.51 -42.46
CA THR A 108 -26.24 1.47 -43.26
C THR A 108 -25.43 2.03 -44.43
N LEU A 109 -24.16 2.42 -44.22
CA LEU A 109 -23.32 2.95 -45.29
C LEU A 109 -22.95 1.88 -46.33
N SER A 110 -22.74 0.63 -45.90
CA SER A 110 -22.55 -0.52 -46.79
C SER A 110 -23.75 -0.73 -47.71
N SER A 111 -24.97 -0.49 -47.22
CA SER A 111 -26.20 -0.68 -48.00
C SER A 111 -26.49 0.47 -48.97
N VAL A 112 -25.92 1.66 -48.78
CA VAL A 112 -26.09 2.81 -49.68
C VAL A 112 -25.22 2.70 -50.94
N PHE A 113 -24.03 2.08 -50.87
CA PHE A 113 -23.13 1.96 -52.03
C PHE A 113 -23.63 0.97 -53.11
N GLY A 114 -24.61 0.12 -52.78
CA GLY A 114 -25.33 -0.73 -53.74
C GLY A 114 -26.75 -0.24 -54.09
N GLY A 115 -27.23 0.83 -53.44
CA GLY A 115 -28.64 1.23 -53.41
C GLY A 115 -29.03 2.48 -54.22
N ILE A 116 -28.09 3.21 -54.83
CA ILE A 116 -28.37 4.45 -55.58
C ILE A 116 -29.18 4.26 -56.89
N ARG A 117 -29.72 3.07 -57.17
CA ARG A 117 -30.70 2.89 -58.25
C ARG A 117 -32.13 2.67 -57.76
N ASN A 118 -32.38 2.51 -56.47
CA ASN A 118 -33.74 2.26 -55.99
C ASN A 118 -33.96 2.81 -54.59
N TRP A 119 -35.00 3.66 -54.43
CA TRP A 119 -35.73 3.88 -53.18
C TRP A 119 -35.47 5.16 -52.34
N PHE A 120 -35.71 6.32 -52.96
CA PHE A 120 -36.00 7.61 -52.30
C PHE A 120 -37.40 7.64 -51.64
N SER A 121 -37.77 6.64 -50.84
CA SER A 121 -39.09 6.58 -50.20
C SER A 121 -39.17 5.54 -49.09
N ARG A 122 -39.03 5.95 -47.82
CA ARG A 122 -40.11 5.92 -46.79
C ARG A 122 -39.59 5.89 -45.34
N LYS A 123 -40.06 6.93 -44.61
CA LYS A 123 -40.39 7.13 -43.19
C LYS A 123 -39.33 6.94 -42.06
N PRO A 124 -39.41 7.78 -41.01
CA PRO A 124 -38.40 7.88 -39.95
C PRO A 124 -38.59 6.82 -38.85
N PRO A 125 -37.52 6.47 -38.10
CA PRO A 125 -37.60 5.53 -36.99
C PRO A 125 -38.13 6.17 -35.69
N ALA A 126 -38.79 5.35 -34.88
CA ALA A 126 -39.39 5.66 -33.58
C ALA A 126 -38.33 5.83 -32.45
N PRO A 127 -38.72 6.39 -31.29
CA PRO A 127 -37.82 6.98 -30.30
C PRO A 127 -36.89 5.99 -29.58
N VAL A 128 -35.71 6.50 -29.23
CA VAL A 128 -34.67 5.85 -28.44
C VAL A 128 -35.18 5.62 -27.01
N GLU A 129 -35.25 4.36 -26.57
CA GLU A 129 -35.48 4.00 -25.17
C GLU A 129 -34.26 4.41 -24.30
N PRO A 130 -34.49 4.82 -23.04
CA PRO A 130 -33.47 5.38 -22.18
C PRO A 130 -32.47 4.31 -21.71
N ALA A 131 -31.20 4.71 -21.65
CA ALA A 131 -30.08 3.88 -21.22
C ALA A 131 -30.33 3.23 -19.85
N PRO A 132 -29.94 1.96 -19.65
CA PRO A 132 -30.02 1.31 -18.34
C PRO A 132 -29.06 1.99 -17.36
N ALA A 133 -29.52 2.12 -16.11
CA ALA A 133 -28.81 2.79 -15.03
C ALA A 133 -27.39 2.23 -14.80
N PRO A 134 -26.44 3.05 -14.31
CA PRO A 134 -25.08 2.61 -14.04
C PRO A 134 -25.07 1.50 -12.99
N LEU A 135 -24.28 0.45 -13.25
CA LEU A 135 -23.95 -0.56 -12.25
C LEU A 135 -23.30 0.10 -11.02
N PRO A 136 -23.60 -0.37 -9.80
CA PRO A 136 -22.99 0.16 -8.59
C PRO A 136 -21.49 -0.10 -8.64
N THR A 137 -20.71 0.97 -8.74
CA THR A 137 -19.27 0.91 -8.53
C THR A 137 -19.04 0.64 -7.04
N PRO A 138 -18.15 -0.29 -6.65
CA PRO A 138 -17.82 -0.45 -5.24
C PRO A 138 -17.19 0.86 -4.75
N ALA A 139 -17.93 1.59 -3.92
CA ALA A 139 -17.40 2.77 -3.26
C ALA A 139 -16.36 2.30 -2.23
N PRO A 140 -15.25 3.03 -2.05
CA PRO A 140 -14.30 2.72 -1.00
C PRO A 140 -15.01 2.70 0.34
N PRO A 141 -14.66 1.78 1.26
CA PRO A 141 -15.33 1.69 2.55
C PRO A 141 -15.23 3.03 3.29
N THR A 142 -16.36 3.54 3.78
CA THR A 142 -16.46 4.86 4.46
C THR A 142 -15.46 4.97 5.61
N ALA A 143 -15.21 3.87 6.32
CA ALA A 143 -14.24 3.77 7.41
C ALA A 143 -12.79 4.08 6.98
N PHE A 144 -12.41 3.69 5.75
CA PHE A 144 -11.08 3.97 5.21
C PHE A 144 -10.90 5.45 4.88
N LYS A 145 -11.92 6.10 4.30
CA LYS A 145 -11.87 7.56 4.09
C LYS A 145 -11.83 8.33 5.42
N SER A 146 -12.56 7.86 6.43
CA SER A 146 -12.54 8.47 7.77
C SER A 146 -11.18 8.37 8.45
N SER A 147 -10.42 7.28 8.26
CA SER A 147 -9.08 7.14 8.86
C SER A 147 -8.05 8.11 8.26
N LEU A 148 -8.26 8.57 7.02
CA LEU A 148 -7.43 9.60 6.38
C LEU A 148 -7.72 11.00 6.89
N GLN A 149 -8.93 11.25 7.39
CA GLN A 149 -9.32 12.54 7.96
C GLN A 149 -8.99 12.66 9.45
N ALA A 150 -8.66 11.55 10.11
CA ALA A 150 -8.27 11.57 11.52
C ALA A 150 -6.96 12.38 11.72
N PRO A 151 -6.85 13.17 12.80
CA PRO A 151 -5.62 13.87 13.16
C PRO A 151 -4.40 12.93 13.11
N SER A 152 -3.24 13.46 12.72
CA SER A 152 -2.01 12.67 12.73
C SER A 152 -1.72 12.19 14.14
N TRP A 153 -1.50 10.89 14.31
CA TRP A 153 -1.14 10.30 15.59
C TRP A 153 0.17 10.92 16.11
N GLY A 154 1.11 11.24 15.22
CA GLY A 154 2.37 11.93 15.58
C GLY A 154 2.19 13.28 16.31
N SER A 155 1.00 13.91 16.26
CA SER A 155 0.69 15.12 17.03
C SER A 155 0.58 14.90 18.55
N GLN A 156 0.43 13.64 18.97
CA GLN A 156 0.25 13.23 20.38
C GLN A 156 1.60 12.96 21.07
N LEU A 157 2.71 13.01 20.33
CA LEU A 157 4.05 12.81 20.86
C LEU A 157 4.42 13.95 21.82
N PRO A 158 4.92 13.65 23.03
CA PRO A 158 5.37 14.68 23.95
C PRO A 158 6.49 15.49 23.31
N ASN A 159 6.32 16.81 23.26
CA ASN A 159 7.37 17.72 22.84
C ASN A 159 8.54 17.56 23.84
N ASN A 160 9.76 17.39 23.32
CA ASN A 160 10.96 17.13 24.11
C ASN A 160 11.40 18.40 24.88
N GLN A 161 10.54 18.91 25.75
CA GLN A 161 10.79 20.06 26.60
C GLN A 161 11.05 19.52 28.01
N MET A 162 12.34 19.51 28.38
CA MET A 162 12.92 19.26 29.71
C MET A 162 11.89 18.97 30.81
N VAL A 163 11.63 17.69 31.05
CA VAL A 163 10.90 17.23 32.24
C VAL A 163 11.92 17.05 33.36
N SER A 164 11.70 17.77 34.46
CA SER A 164 12.54 17.75 35.65
C SER A 164 12.65 16.34 36.25
N GLU A 165 13.87 16.00 36.64
CA GLU A 165 14.39 14.68 37.01
C GLU A 165 13.89 14.13 38.37
N SER A 166 12.61 14.35 38.75
CA SER A 166 12.18 14.07 40.13
C SER A 166 10.85 13.33 40.33
N ALA A 167 10.14 12.90 39.29
CA ALA A 167 9.01 11.99 39.47
C ALA A 167 8.74 11.16 38.22
N THR A 168 8.65 9.83 38.42
CA THR A 168 7.98 8.82 37.58
C THR A 168 8.58 8.45 36.21
N GLY A 169 9.81 7.92 36.18
CA GLY A 169 10.33 7.21 34.99
C GLY A 169 9.45 6.04 34.52
N ASP A 170 8.67 5.42 35.40
CA ASP A 170 7.70 4.37 35.03
C ASP A 170 6.44 4.93 34.35
N SER A 171 6.00 6.16 34.67
CA SER A 171 4.79 6.72 34.05
C SER A 171 5.01 7.11 32.59
N ASP A 172 6.21 7.61 32.26
CA ASP A 172 6.57 7.94 30.89
C ASP A 172 6.74 6.68 30.03
N TYR A 173 7.26 5.61 30.64
CA TYR A 173 7.36 4.30 29.99
C TYR A 173 5.98 3.77 29.58
N GLU A 174 5.02 3.72 30.51
CA GLU A 174 3.65 3.27 30.25
C GLU A 174 2.93 4.17 29.25
N ARG A 175 3.08 5.49 29.38
CA ARG A 175 2.50 6.45 28.45
C ARG A 175 3.01 6.24 27.03
N ASN A 176 4.32 6.05 26.85
CA ASN A 176 4.91 5.80 25.54
C ASN A 176 4.41 4.47 24.93
N LEU A 177 4.24 3.42 25.74
CA LEU A 177 3.68 2.16 25.27
C LEU A 177 2.22 2.30 24.81
N ASN A 178 1.41 3.04 25.55
CA ASN A 178 0.03 3.32 25.16
C ASN A 178 -0.02 4.10 23.84
N LEU A 179 0.79 5.15 23.71
CA LEU A 179 0.92 5.90 22.45
C LEU A 179 1.32 4.98 21.29
N MET A 180 2.31 4.11 21.47
CA MET A 180 2.68 3.13 20.44
C MET A 180 1.54 2.19 20.08
N SER A 181 0.79 1.70 21.07
CA SER A 181 -0.35 0.83 20.84
C SER A 181 -1.42 1.51 19.98
N ASP A 182 -1.73 2.78 20.29
CA ASP A 182 -2.67 3.58 19.51
C ASP A 182 -2.17 3.82 18.08
N GLY A 183 -0.89 4.16 17.93
CA GLY A 183 -0.28 4.40 16.63
C GLY A 183 -0.23 3.14 15.76
N MET A 184 0.07 1.99 16.37
CA MET A 184 0.01 0.69 15.71
C MET A 184 -1.42 0.30 15.33
N SER A 185 -2.41 0.60 16.17
CA SER A 185 -3.83 0.39 15.86
C SER A 185 -4.25 1.23 14.65
N ARG A 186 -3.82 2.49 14.58
CA ARG A 186 -4.05 3.37 13.43
C ARG A 186 -3.38 2.84 12.16
N LEU A 187 -2.12 2.42 12.25
CA LEU A 187 -1.39 1.80 11.14
C LEU A 187 -2.09 0.53 10.64
N LYS A 188 -2.58 -0.31 11.55
CA LYS A 188 -3.37 -1.49 11.21
C LYS A 188 -4.64 -1.12 10.45
N GLY A 189 -5.37 -0.10 10.90
CA GLY A 189 -6.57 0.39 10.22
C GLY A 189 -6.27 0.88 8.80
N LEU A 190 -5.18 1.64 8.62
CA LEU A 190 -4.71 2.05 7.29
C LEU A 190 -4.34 0.83 6.42
N ALA A 191 -3.57 -0.10 6.96
CA ALA A 191 -3.13 -1.30 6.23
C ALA A 191 -4.31 -2.17 5.78
N GLN A 192 -5.31 -2.37 6.63
CA GLN A 192 -6.51 -3.11 6.29
C GLN A 192 -7.30 -2.41 5.19
N GLY A 193 -7.53 -1.09 5.31
CA GLY A 193 -8.25 -0.33 4.29
C GLY A 193 -7.51 -0.26 2.94
N MET A 194 -6.19 -0.09 2.94
CA MET A 194 -5.38 -0.15 1.73
C MET A 194 -5.45 -1.54 1.07
N ASN A 195 -5.44 -2.62 1.86
CA ASN A 195 -5.56 -3.97 1.32
C ASN A 195 -6.95 -4.24 0.72
N GLU A 196 -8.03 -3.71 1.31
CA GLU A 196 -9.37 -3.79 0.72
C GLU A 196 -9.46 -3.01 -0.59
N GLU A 197 -8.93 -1.79 -0.63
CA GLU A 197 -8.87 -0.95 -1.83
C GLU A 197 -8.06 -1.62 -2.96
N LEU A 198 -6.89 -2.20 -2.64
CA LEU A 198 -6.08 -2.97 -3.59
C LEU A 198 -6.84 -4.18 -4.16
N ARG A 199 -7.56 -4.92 -3.33
CA ARG A 199 -8.39 -6.05 -3.79
C ARG A 199 -9.50 -5.59 -4.73
N ALA A 200 -10.18 -4.49 -4.40
CA ALA A 200 -11.23 -3.93 -5.24
C ALA A 200 -10.69 -3.47 -6.61
N GLN A 201 -9.54 -2.80 -6.63
CA GLN A 201 -8.88 -2.39 -7.86
C GLN A 201 -8.40 -3.58 -8.69
N ASN A 202 -7.86 -4.64 -8.05
CA ASN A 202 -7.44 -5.83 -8.77
C ASN A 202 -8.63 -6.52 -9.45
N GLU A 203 -9.75 -6.69 -8.75
CA GLU A 203 -10.97 -7.25 -9.33
C GLU A 203 -11.48 -6.39 -10.50
N GLN A 204 -11.39 -5.06 -10.40
CA GLN A 204 -11.76 -4.16 -11.47
C GLN A 204 -10.86 -4.33 -12.71
N LEU A 205 -9.55 -4.43 -12.51
CA LEU A 205 -8.59 -4.70 -13.59
C LEU A 205 -8.88 -6.03 -14.29
N ASP A 206 -9.17 -7.08 -13.52
CA ASP A 206 -9.53 -8.40 -14.05
C ASP A 206 -10.80 -8.36 -14.92
N ARG A 207 -11.79 -7.53 -14.56
CA ARG A 207 -13.00 -7.30 -15.37
C ARG A 207 -12.72 -6.45 -16.62
N MET A 208 -11.84 -5.46 -16.52
CA MET A 208 -11.52 -4.56 -17.63
C MET A 208 -10.67 -5.23 -18.72
N ALA A 209 -9.71 -6.07 -18.34
CA ALA A 209 -8.78 -6.71 -19.29
C ALA A 209 -9.47 -7.40 -20.49
N PRO A 210 -10.45 -8.31 -20.31
CA PRO A 210 -11.13 -8.93 -21.45
C PRO A 210 -11.99 -7.92 -22.24
N ARG A 211 -12.57 -6.90 -21.60
CA ARG A 211 -13.33 -5.84 -22.29
C ARG A 211 -12.44 -5.04 -23.23
N ILE A 212 -11.26 -4.63 -22.76
CA ILE A 212 -10.26 -3.92 -23.59
C ILE A 212 -9.91 -4.73 -24.83
N ASN A 213 -9.65 -6.03 -24.67
CA ASN A 213 -9.34 -6.92 -25.80
C ASN A 213 -10.49 -6.99 -26.81
N SER A 214 -11.73 -7.16 -26.33
CA SER A 214 -12.92 -7.20 -27.22
C SER A 214 -13.16 -5.88 -27.97
N ILE A 215 -12.93 -4.75 -27.30
CA ILE A 215 -13.02 -3.41 -27.88
C ILE A 215 -11.96 -3.25 -28.96
N ASN A 216 -10.71 -3.65 -28.70
CA ASN A 216 -9.63 -3.56 -29.68
C ASN A 216 -9.91 -4.42 -30.91
N GLU A 217 -10.37 -5.66 -30.73
CA GLU A 217 -10.76 -6.53 -31.85
C GLU A 217 -11.89 -5.92 -32.69
N THR A 218 -12.92 -5.39 -32.04
CA THR A 218 -14.08 -4.79 -32.72
C THR A 218 -13.67 -3.53 -33.47
N MET A 219 -12.83 -2.69 -32.86
CA MET A 219 -12.29 -1.48 -33.49
C MET A 219 -11.49 -1.81 -34.76
N ASN A 220 -10.64 -2.84 -34.71
CA ASN A 220 -9.88 -3.30 -35.87
C ASN A 220 -10.78 -3.80 -37.00
N LYS A 221 -11.83 -4.58 -36.68
CA LYS A 221 -12.82 -5.04 -37.65
C LYS A 221 -13.58 -3.88 -38.29
N GLN A 222 -14.03 -2.92 -37.48
CA GLN A 222 -14.73 -1.72 -37.96
C GLN A 222 -13.84 -0.85 -38.85
N ASN A 223 -12.58 -0.66 -38.47
CA ASN A 223 -11.62 0.09 -39.27
C ASN A 223 -11.37 -0.59 -40.63
N GLN A 224 -11.21 -1.92 -40.66
CA GLN A 224 -11.08 -2.66 -41.92
C GLN A 224 -12.33 -2.55 -42.81
N GLN A 225 -13.53 -2.63 -42.22
CA GLN A 225 -14.79 -2.44 -42.96
C GLN A 225 -14.90 -1.03 -43.53
N MET A 226 -14.59 -0.02 -42.72
CA MET A 226 -14.60 1.38 -43.14
C MET A 226 -13.60 1.62 -44.28
N ASN A 227 -12.37 1.11 -44.20
CA ASN A 227 -11.38 1.21 -45.27
C ASN A 227 -11.87 0.55 -46.57
N LYS A 228 -12.54 -0.60 -46.49
CA LYS A 228 -13.15 -1.24 -47.66
C LYS A 228 -14.26 -0.38 -48.28
N LEU A 229 -15.11 0.25 -47.45
CA LEU A 229 -16.17 1.14 -47.93
C LEU A 229 -15.63 2.40 -48.61
N LEU A 230 -14.51 2.93 -48.11
CA LEU A 230 -13.83 4.09 -48.69
C LEU A 230 -13.02 3.74 -49.96
N GLY A 231 -13.07 2.49 -50.42
CA GLY A 231 -12.35 2.03 -51.61
C GLY A 231 -10.84 1.91 -51.41
N TYR A 232 -10.36 1.89 -50.16
CA TYR A 232 -8.95 1.74 -49.86
C TYR A 232 -8.51 0.29 -50.12
N LYS A 233 -7.66 0.10 -51.13
CA LYS A 233 -6.95 -1.15 -51.38
C LYS A 233 -5.57 -1.05 -50.73
N PRO A 234 -5.24 -1.86 -49.70
CA PRO A 234 -3.87 -1.89 -49.21
C PRO A 234 -2.95 -2.32 -50.36
N LYS A 235 -1.84 -1.59 -50.55
CA LYS A 235 -0.76 -1.96 -51.47
C LYS A 235 0.00 -3.17 -50.94
#